data_AF-A0A662JIZ1-F1
#
_entry.id   AF-A0A662JIZ1-F1
#
_cell.length_a   1.000
_cell.length_b   1.000
_cell.length_c   1.000
_cell.angle_alpha   90.00
_cell.angle_beta   90.00
_cell.angle_gamma   90.00
#
_symmetry.space_group_name_H-M   'P 1'
#
loop_
_entity.id
_entity.type
_entity.pdbx_description
1 polymer ?
#
loop_
_entity_poly.entity_id
_entity_poly.type
_entity_poly.pdbx_seq_one_letter_code
_entity_poly.pdbx_strand_id
1 'polypeptide(L)'
;MDRELLEYFNKDFPFPDLVIYLDSDPSIALSRMRKFVEENRAFHKRSIHDDVGYLASVREHYMEYIKQRKLMKNCLIIDIDREIGSTYLPKEVFLTRVRRLVLKLADCIVNRFIIHE
;
A
#
# COMPACT_ATOMS: atom_id res chain seq x y z
N MET A 1 10.95 -13.38 12.29
CA MET A 1 10.06 -14.24 11.49
C MET A 1 10.93 -14.90 10.44
N ASP A 2 11.07 -16.22 10.46
CA ASP A 2 12.01 -16.91 9.58
C ASP A 2 11.62 -16.73 8.11
N ARG A 3 12.55 -16.18 7.34
CA ARG A 3 12.36 -15.84 5.92
C ARG A 3 12.02 -17.08 5.09
N GLU A 4 12.60 -18.23 5.46
CA GLU A 4 12.35 -19.54 4.85
C GLU A 4 10.90 -20.00 5.06
N LEU A 5 10.27 -19.67 6.19
CA LEU A 5 8.87 -19.99 6.47
C LEU A 5 7.92 -19.20 5.55
N LEU A 6 8.21 -17.91 5.31
CA LEU A 6 7.43 -17.08 4.39
C LEU A 6 7.54 -17.58 2.94
N GLU A 7 8.74 -17.90 2.48
CA GLU A 7 8.96 -18.47 1.15
C GLU A 7 8.27 -19.83 1.02
N TYR A 8 8.31 -20.66 2.06
CA TYR A 8 7.63 -21.94 2.11
C TYR A 8 6.11 -21.82 2.02
N PHE A 9 5.48 -20.87 2.73
CA PHE A 9 4.04 -20.65 2.62
C PHE A 9 3.63 -20.04 1.29
N ASN A 10 4.50 -19.23 0.66
CA ASN A 10 4.19 -18.56 -0.59
C ASN A 10 4.49 -19.39 -1.84
N LYS A 11 5.19 -20.53 -1.72
CA LYS A 11 5.64 -21.34 -2.87
C LYS A 11 4.51 -21.85 -3.77
N ASP A 12 3.32 -22.07 -3.19
CA ASP A 12 2.16 -22.64 -3.87
C ASP A 12 1.28 -21.55 -4.52
N PHE A 13 1.59 -20.27 -4.29
CA PHE A 13 0.88 -19.15 -4.89
C PHE A 13 1.51 -18.76 -6.24
N PRO A 14 0.69 -18.33 -7.22
CA PRO A 14 1.21 -17.88 -8.49
C PRO A 14 2.13 -16.68 -8.29
N PHE A 15 3.25 -16.70 -9.01
CA PHE A 15 4.23 -15.63 -8.98
C PHE A 15 3.63 -14.33 -9.57
N PRO A 16 3.44 -13.25 -8.79
CA PRO A 16 2.76 -12.06 -9.29
C PRO A 16 3.51 -11.38 -10.43
N ASP A 17 2.81 -11.07 -11.52
CA ASP A 17 3.36 -10.28 -12.64
C ASP A 17 3.61 -8.82 -12.25
N LEU A 18 2.77 -8.28 -11.36
CA LEU A 18 2.85 -6.92 -10.85
C LEU A 18 2.41 -6.87 -9.38
N VAL A 19 3.26 -6.27 -8.56
CA VAL A 19 2.92 -5.82 -7.20
C VAL A 19 2.93 -4.30 -7.19
N ILE A 20 1.85 -3.69 -6.68
CA ILE A 20 1.79 -2.25 -6.43
C ILE A 20 1.84 -2.03 -4.93
N TYR A 21 2.93 -1.43 -4.46
CA TYR A 21 3.12 -1.08 -3.06
C TYR A 21 2.77 0.39 -2.83
N LEU A 22 1.72 0.61 -2.04
CA LEU A 22 1.25 1.94 -1.64
C LEU A 22 1.99 2.37 -0.37
N ASP A 23 3.09 3.10 -0.56
CA ASP A 23 3.95 3.56 0.52
C ASP A 23 3.37 4.81 1.20
N SER A 24 3.37 4.82 2.53
CA SER A 24 2.94 5.95 3.35
C SER A 24 3.81 6.01 4.60
N ASP A 25 4.06 7.21 5.08
CA ASP A 25 4.62 7.42 6.40
C ASP A 25 3.64 6.89 7.47
N PRO A 26 4.10 6.03 8.40
CA PRO A 26 3.25 5.46 9.44
C PRO A 26 2.47 6.50 10.27
N SER A 27 3.08 7.65 10.57
CA SER A 27 2.44 8.71 11.34
C SER A 27 1.30 9.36 10.57
N ILE A 28 1.50 9.57 9.26
CA ILE A 28 0.49 10.13 8.35
C ILE A 28 -0.66 9.13 8.16
N ALA A 29 -0.34 7.86 7.90
CA ALA A 29 -1.32 6.79 7.72
C ALA A 29 -2.24 6.66 8.95
N LEU A 30 -1.66 6.66 10.16
CA LEU A 30 -2.42 6.61 11.41
C LEU A 30 -3.26 7.86 11.63
N SER A 31 -2.72 9.04 11.33
CA SER A 31 -3.47 10.30 11.43
C SER A 31 -4.73 10.27 10.54
N ARG A 32 -4.59 9.84 9.28
CA ARG A 32 -5.74 9.68 8.36
C ARG A 32 -6.74 8.64 8.86
N MET A 33 -6.26 7.52 9.36
CA MET A 33 -7.12 6.45 9.89
C MET A 33 -7.93 6.91 11.10
N ARG A 34 -7.30 7.61 12.06
CA ARG A 34 -8.00 8.15 13.25
C ARG A 34 -9.12 9.10 12.83
N LYS A 35 -8.82 10.03 11.93
CA LYS A 35 -9.81 10.97 11.42
C LYS A 35 -10.96 10.27 10.67
N PHE A 36 -10.64 9.25 9.86
CA PHE A 36 -11.66 8.46 9.20
C PHE A 36 -12.61 7.77 10.19
N VAL A 37 -12.06 7.17 11.26
CA VAL A 37 -12.84 6.53 12.34
C VAL A 37 -13.72 7.56 13.06
N GLU A 38 -13.19 8.75 13.37
CA GLU A 38 -13.95 9.84 14.00
C GLU A 38 -15.17 10.26 13.17
N GLU A 39 -14.99 10.36 11.84
CA GLU A 39 -16.03 10.76 10.89
C GLU A 39 -17.01 9.61 10.55
N ASN A 40 -16.58 8.36 10.72
CA ASN A 40 -17.35 7.16 10.34
C ASN A 40 -17.53 6.25 11.56
N ARG A 41 -18.32 6.70 12.54
CA ARG A 41 -18.52 6.01 13.84
C ARG A 41 -19.01 4.55 13.76
N ALA A 42 -19.60 4.14 12.63
CA ALA A 42 -19.98 2.75 12.37
C ALA A 42 -18.76 1.85 12.08
N PHE A 43 -17.61 2.43 11.75
CA PHE A 43 -16.37 1.73 11.48
C PHE A 43 -15.62 1.50 12.79
N HIS A 44 -15.75 0.30 13.35
CA HIS A 44 -14.93 -0.15 14.47
C HIS A 44 -13.69 -0.88 13.95
N LYS A 45 -12.55 -0.18 13.89
CA LYS A 45 -11.26 -0.83 13.65
C LYS A 45 -10.96 -1.76 14.84
N ARG A 46 -11.00 -3.08 14.63
CA ARG A 46 -10.58 -4.10 15.62
C ARG A 46 -9.06 -4.37 15.61
N SER A 47 -8.29 -3.62 14.83
CA SER A 47 -6.89 -3.96 14.56
C SER A 47 -5.96 -3.42 15.65
N ILE A 48 -5.29 -4.37 16.29
CA ILE A 48 -4.22 -4.27 17.30
C ILE A 48 -2.94 -3.53 16.85
N HIS A 49 -2.97 -2.77 15.74
CA HIS A 49 -1.77 -2.22 15.09
C HIS A 49 -1.88 -0.69 14.88
N ASP A 50 -2.06 0.04 15.98
CA ASP A 50 -2.12 1.52 16.00
C ASP A 50 -0.82 2.18 16.51
N ASP A 51 0.29 1.43 16.52
CA ASP A 51 1.60 1.90 16.95
C ASP A 51 2.48 2.32 15.76
N VAL A 52 3.05 3.52 15.83
CA VAL A 52 3.90 4.10 14.78
C VAL A 52 5.18 3.28 14.61
N GLY A 53 5.80 2.84 15.70
CA GLY A 53 7.04 2.07 15.67
C GLY A 53 6.86 0.71 15.01
N TYR A 54 5.79 0.01 15.39
CA TYR A 54 5.39 -1.25 14.76
C TYR A 54 5.15 -1.08 13.26
N LEU A 55 4.39 -0.07 12.85
CA LEU A 55 4.12 0.18 11.43
C LEU A 55 5.38 0.60 10.66
N ALA A 56 6.32 1.30 11.30
CA ALA A 56 7.63 1.58 10.72
C ALA A 56 8.43 0.30 10.47
N SER A 57 8.49 -0.62 11.44
CA SER A 57 9.12 -1.93 11.26
C SER A 57 8.44 -2.76 10.18
N VAL A 58 7.10 -2.73 10.09
CA VAL A 58 6.34 -3.38 9.01
C VAL A 58 6.72 -2.81 7.64
N ARG A 59 6.78 -1.47 7.52
CA ARG A 59 7.21 -0.79 6.29
C ARG A 59 8.63 -1.20 5.88
N GLU A 60 9.56 -1.26 6.82
CA GLU A 60 10.94 -1.70 6.57
C GLU A 60 10.98 -3.14 6.04
N HIS A 61 10.24 -4.07 6.67
CA HIS A 61 10.16 -5.46 6.23
C HIS A 61 9.59 -5.59 4.81
N TYR A 62 8.54 -4.83 4.47
CA TYR A 62 8.02 -4.80 3.10
C TYR A 62 9.05 -4.25 2.11
N MET A 63 9.78 -3.19 2.47
CA MET A 63 10.81 -2.62 1.59
C MET A 63 11.96 -3.59 1.36
N GLU A 64 12.40 -4.33 2.37
CA GLU A 64 13.40 -5.39 2.20
C GLU A 64 12.91 -6.50 1.27
N TYR A 65 11.65 -6.91 1.41
CA TYR A 65 11.02 -7.90 0.56
C TYR A 65 10.95 -7.44 -0.91
N ILE A 66 10.56 -6.19 -1.14
CA ILE A 66 10.50 -5.58 -2.47
C ILE A 66 11.88 -5.50 -3.12
N LYS A 67 12.92 -5.10 -2.36
CA LYS A 67 14.30 -4.99 -2.86
C LYS A 67 14.85 -6.31 -3.39
N GLN A 68 14.44 -7.43 -2.81
CA GLN A 68 14.94 -8.75 -3.21
C GLN A 68 14.44 -9.19 -4.58
N ARG A 69 13.27 -8.70 -5.05
CA ARG A 69 12.64 -9.07 -6.35
C ARG A 69 12.49 -10.59 -6.59
N LYS A 70 12.64 -11.42 -5.56
CA LYS A 70 12.62 -12.88 -5.68
C LYS A 70 11.22 -13.47 -5.80
N LEU A 71 10.18 -12.68 -5.53
CA LEU A 71 8.80 -13.13 -5.30
C LEU A 71 7.77 -12.32 -6.11
N MET A 72 8.22 -11.55 -7.10
CA MET A 72 7.37 -10.81 -8.06
C MET A 72 8.16 -10.47 -9.33
N LYS A 73 7.52 -10.44 -10.50
CA LYS A 73 8.21 -10.05 -11.75
C LYS A 73 8.48 -8.56 -11.77
N ASN A 74 7.48 -7.78 -11.37
CA ASN A 74 7.59 -6.34 -11.31
C ASN A 74 7.00 -5.77 -10.01
N CYS A 75 7.61 -4.69 -9.54
CA CYS A 75 7.10 -3.89 -8.44
C CYS A 75 6.99 -2.42 -8.84
N LEU A 76 5.87 -1.79 -8.49
CA LEU A 76 5.68 -0.35 -8.54
C LEU A 76 5.49 0.18 -7.12
N ILE A 77 6.35 1.09 -6.69
CA ILE A 77 6.21 1.79 -5.40
C ILE A 77 5.55 3.13 -5.68
N ILE A 78 4.46 3.42 -4.97
CA ILE A 78 3.74 4.69 -5.07
C ILE A 78 3.72 5.34 -3.70
N ASP A 79 4.31 6.52 -3.60
CA ASP A 79 4.18 7.39 -2.45
C ASP A 79 2.76 8.00 -2.42
N ILE A 80 1.89 7.43 -1.59
CA ILE A 80 0.51 7.91 -1.49
C ILE A 80 0.45 9.27 -0.79
N ASP A 81 1.41 9.60 0.07
CA ASP A 81 1.40 10.88 0.76
C ASP A 81 1.64 12.04 -0.21
N ARG A 82 2.44 11.81 -1.24
CA ARG A 82 2.59 12.73 -2.36
C ARG A 82 1.37 12.77 -3.26
N GLU A 83 0.73 11.64 -3.53
CA GLU A 83 -0.41 11.56 -4.47
C GLU A 83 -1.71 12.13 -3.88
N ILE A 84 -2.06 11.74 -2.65
CA ILE A 84 -3.31 12.13 -1.99
C ILE A 84 -3.12 13.23 -0.93
N GLY A 85 -1.88 13.58 -0.58
CA GLY A 85 -1.53 14.68 0.33
C GLY A 85 -1.33 14.23 1.77
N SER A 86 -0.25 14.68 2.42
CA SER A 86 0.16 14.32 3.79
C SER A 86 -0.70 14.91 4.91
N THR A 87 -1.60 15.84 4.59
CA THR A 87 -2.49 16.51 5.54
C THR A 87 -3.95 16.28 5.17
N TYR A 88 -4.86 16.63 6.07
CA TYR A 88 -6.28 16.56 5.76
C TYR A 88 -6.65 17.62 4.71
N LEU A 89 -7.10 17.16 3.56
CA LEU A 89 -7.54 18.00 2.46
C LEU A 89 -9.07 18.18 2.51
N PRO A 90 -9.61 19.27 1.94
CA PRO A 90 -11.04 19.37 1.67
C PRO A 90 -11.54 18.15 0.89
N LYS A 91 -12.73 17.64 1.24
CA LYS A 91 -13.29 16.40 0.69
C LYS A 91 -13.24 16.33 -0.84
N GLU A 92 -13.61 17.40 -1.53
CA GLU A 92 -13.61 17.46 -3.00
C GLU A 92 -12.21 17.33 -3.59
N VAL A 93 -11.21 17.98 -2.99
CA VAL A 93 -9.81 17.92 -3.40
C VAL A 93 -9.26 16.52 -3.17
N PHE A 94 -9.55 15.93 -2.00
CA PHE A 94 -9.16 14.57 -1.67
C PHE A 94 -9.75 13.57 -2.67
N LEU A 95 -11.06 13.63 -2.92
CA LEU A 95 -11.74 12.75 -3.88
C LEU A 95 -11.18 12.89 -5.29
N THR A 96 -10.87 14.11 -5.73
CA THR A 96 -10.25 14.35 -7.05
C THR A 96 -8.88 13.68 -7.14
N ARG A 97 -8.04 13.81 -6.10
CA ARG A 97 -6.72 13.17 -6.06
C ARG A 97 -6.80 11.66 -6.00
N VAL A 98 -7.69 11.11 -5.17
CA VAL A 98 -7.95 9.66 -5.11
C VAL A 98 -8.41 9.14 -6.46
N ARG A 99 -9.34 9.83 -7.13
CA ARG A 99 -9.80 9.43 -8.47
C ARG A 99 -8.65 9.40 -9.48
N ARG A 100 -7.78 10.41 -9.47
CA ARG A 100 -6.58 10.43 -10.33
C ARG A 100 -5.64 9.27 -10.03
N LEU A 101 -5.40 8.98 -8.74
CA LEU A 101 -4.57 7.85 -8.32
C LEU A 101 -5.18 6.51 -8.79
N VAL A 102 -6.49 6.31 -8.63
CA VAL A 102 -7.18 5.09 -9.09
C VAL A 102 -7.06 4.92 -10.61
N LEU A 103 -7.25 5.99 -11.39
CA LEU A 103 -7.07 5.93 -12.84
C LEU A 103 -5.62 5.58 -13.21
N LYS A 104 -4.64 6.18 -12.55
CA LYS A 104 -3.22 5.87 -12.74
C LYS A 104 -2.90 4.41 -12.40
N LEU A 105 -3.48 3.88 -11.32
CA LEU A 105 -3.33 2.48 -10.91
C LEU A 105 -3.94 1.54 -11.94
N ALA A 106 -5.17 1.82 -12.40
CA ALA A 106 -5.84 1.03 -13.42
C ALA A 106 -5.03 1.01 -14.73
N ASP A 107 -4.48 2.16 -15.14
CA ASP A 107 -3.62 2.27 -16.32
C ASP A 107 -2.34 1.42 -16.19
N CYS A 108 -1.69 1.44 -15.01
CA CYS A 108 -0.51 0.61 -14.73
C CYS A 108 -0.82 -0.90 -14.82
N ILE A 109 -2.02 -1.30 -14.43
CA ILE A 109 -2.48 -2.69 -14.50
C ILE A 109 -2.73 -3.02 -15.98
N VAL A 110 -3.65 -2.30 -16.63
CA VAL A 110 -4.11 -2.59 -18.01
C VAL A 110 -2.97 -2.50 -19.03
N ASN A 111 -2.18 -1.43 -19.04
CA ASN A 111 -1.14 -1.23 -20.05
C ASN A 111 0.09 -2.14 -19.86
N ARG A 112 0.21 -2.83 -18.71
CA ARG A 112 1.20 -3.91 -18.55
C ARG A 112 0.69 -5.26 -19.02
N PHE A 113 -0.62 -5.48 -19.07
CA PHE A 113 -1.20 -6.67 -19.71
C PHE A 113 -1.23 -6.57 -21.25
N ILE A 114 -1.04 -5.37 -21.82
CA ILE A 114 -1.06 -5.13 -23.28
C ILE A 114 0.34 -5.20 -23.91
N ILE A 115 1.43 -5.25 -23.12
CA ILE A 115 2.79 -5.36 -23.65
C ILE A 115 3.30 -6.79 -23.38
N HIS A 116 3.36 -7.57 -24.47
CA HIS A 116 3.92 -8.92 -24.66
C HIS A 116 2.90 -10.05 -24.91
N GLU A 117 2.29 -10.03 -26.09
CA GLU A 117 2.31 -11.19 -27.01
C GLU A 117 3.38 -10.97 -28.07
#